data_AF-A0AA40KYC4-F1
#
_entry.id   AF-A0AA40KYC4-F1
#
_cell.length_a   1.000
_cell.length_b   1.000
_cell.length_c   1.000
_cell.angle_alpha   90.00
_cell.angle_beta   90.00
_cell.angle_gamma   90.00
#
_symmetry.space_group_name_H-M   'P 1'
#
loop_
_entity.id
_entity.type
_entity.pdbx_description
1 polymer ?
#
loop_
_entity_poly.entity_id
_entity_poly.type
_entity_poly.pdbx_seq_one_letter_code
_entity_poly.pdbx_strand_id
1 'polypeptide(L)'
;MKEESRERETKRCNIVIKGATWRVDNIKQAVEDFIKDEVKAEVKVRTARKLKIKESEEMVMAEIEKLEMKKEVMSKKQNLKRELYIDDGLTKEERVVPSRLSE
;
A
#
# COMPACT_ATOMS: atom_id res chain seq x y z
N MET A 1 -3.43 31.95 0.64
CA MET A 1 -2.66 30.75 0.26
C MET A 1 -2.24 29.98 1.51
N LYS A 2 -3.10 29.14 2.09
CA LYS A 2 -2.76 28.32 3.28
C LYS A 2 -3.54 27.00 3.37
N GLU A 3 -4.08 26.50 2.25
CA GLU A 3 -4.82 25.24 2.19
C GLU A 3 -4.16 24.16 1.32
N GLU A 4 -3.23 24.54 0.44
CA GLU A 4 -2.57 23.61 -0.51
C GLU A 4 -1.54 22.66 0.12
N SER A 5 -1.16 22.89 1.39
CA SER A 5 -0.16 22.08 2.08
C SER A 5 -0.75 20.87 2.83
N ARG A 6 -2.05 20.90 3.17
CA ARG A 6 -2.69 19.80 3.92
C ARG A 6 -3.07 18.62 3.02
N GLU A 7 -3.47 18.87 1.78
CA GLU A 7 -3.82 17.79 0.83
C GLU A 7 -2.60 17.01 0.31
N ARG A 8 -1.39 17.57 0.44
CA ARG A 8 -0.14 16.86 0.08
C ARG A 8 0.36 15.93 1.18
N GLU A 9 -0.13 16.05 2.42
CA GLU A 9 0.31 15.22 3.54
C GLU A 9 -0.44 13.89 3.64
N THR A 10 -1.74 13.87 3.34
CA THR A 10 -2.54 12.64 3.32
C THR A 10 -2.13 11.68 2.21
N LYS A 11 -1.69 12.19 1.04
CA LYS A 11 -1.16 11.35 -0.05
C LYS A 11 0.21 10.72 0.26
N ARG A 12 0.90 11.13 1.32
CA ARG A 12 2.28 10.68 1.61
C ARG A 12 2.39 9.37 2.37
N CYS A 13 1.35 8.84 3.00
CA CYS A 13 1.46 7.63 3.83
C CYS A 13 1.00 6.33 3.13
N ASN A 14 0.72 6.39 1.84
CA ASN A 14 0.30 5.21 1.09
C ASN A 14 1.51 4.33 0.75
N ILE A 15 1.28 3.03 0.76
CA ILE A 15 2.21 2.01 0.25
C ILE A 15 1.45 1.05 -0.64
N VAL A 16 2.14 0.50 -1.63
CA VAL A 16 1.59 -0.54 -2.51
C VAL A 16 2.46 -1.77 -2.38
N ILE A 17 1.84 -2.91 -2.08
CA ILE A 17 2.51 -4.20 -1.95
C ILE A 17 2.12 -5.06 -3.17
N LYS A 18 3.13 -5.58 -3.87
CA LYS A 18 2.98 -6.44 -5.05
C LYS A 18 3.69 -7.77 -4.81
N GLY A 19 3.21 -8.82 -5.48
CA GLY A 19 3.81 -10.17 -5.40
C GLY A 19 3.39 -10.99 -4.18
N ALA A 20 2.52 -10.45 -3.32
CA ALA A 20 1.91 -11.19 -2.22
C ALA A 20 0.51 -11.68 -2.60
N THR A 21 0.19 -12.93 -2.26
CA THR A 21 -1.15 -13.49 -2.42
C THR A 21 -1.95 -13.26 -1.14
N TRP A 22 -3.03 -12.48 -1.22
CA TRP A 22 -3.81 -12.07 -0.05
C TRP A 22 -5.13 -12.84 0.02
N ARG A 23 -5.08 -14.10 0.50
CA ARG A 23 -6.27 -14.96 0.67
C ARG A 23 -7.03 -14.72 1.98
N VAL A 24 -7.07 -13.48 2.43
CA VAL A 24 -7.60 -13.10 3.76
C VAL A 24 -8.68 -12.04 3.61
N ASP A 25 -9.75 -12.19 4.38
CA ASP A 25 -10.87 -11.26 4.37
C ASP A 25 -10.46 -9.91 4.98
N ASN A 26 -9.65 -9.96 6.05
CA ASN A 26 -9.12 -8.78 6.72
C ASN A 26 -7.75 -8.38 6.17
N ILE A 27 -7.76 -7.73 5.00
CA ILE A 27 -6.54 -7.23 4.33
C ILE A 27 -5.77 -6.24 5.22
N LYS A 28 -6.46 -5.46 6.05
CA LYS A 28 -5.82 -4.48 6.93
C LYS A 28 -4.87 -5.16 7.92
N GLN A 29 -5.41 -6.11 8.68
CA GLN A 29 -4.63 -6.87 9.66
C GLN A 29 -3.52 -7.67 8.97
N ALA A 30 -3.80 -8.23 7.80
CA ALA A 30 -2.82 -8.99 7.04
C ALA A 30 -1.64 -8.14 6.58
N VAL A 31 -1.88 -6.90 6.15
CA VAL A 31 -0.79 -5.98 5.77
C VAL A 31 0.05 -5.60 6.98
N GLU A 32 -0.58 -5.34 8.13
CA GLU A 32 0.13 -5.06 9.37
C GLU A 32 1.04 -6.23 9.78
N ASP A 33 0.51 -7.46 9.72
CA ASP A 33 1.25 -8.69 10.02
C ASP A 33 2.37 -8.95 9.01
N PHE A 34 2.10 -8.77 7.72
CA PHE A 34 3.08 -8.91 6.65
C PHE A 34 4.27 -7.95 6.84
N ILE A 35 4.01 -6.68 7.14
CA ILE A 35 5.07 -5.69 7.37
C ILE A 35 5.86 -6.03 8.64
N LYS A 36 5.16 -6.52 9.68
CA LYS A 36 5.80 -6.97 10.91
C LYS A 36 6.69 -8.19 10.69
N ASP A 37 6.27 -9.16 9.89
CA ASP A 37 7.02 -10.38 9.66
C ASP A 37 8.15 -10.22 8.63
N GLU A 38 7.85 -9.64 7.46
CA GLU A 38 8.80 -9.55 6.35
C GLU A 38 9.72 -8.32 6.47
N VAL A 39 9.20 -7.18 6.93
CA VAL A 39 9.98 -5.94 7.03
C VAL A 39 10.53 -5.71 8.46
N LYS A 40 10.08 -6.50 9.45
CA LYS A 40 10.43 -6.32 10.87
C LYS A 40 10.19 -4.87 11.33
N ALA A 41 9.08 -4.29 10.89
CA ALA A 41 8.63 -2.95 11.24
C ALA A 41 7.20 -3.03 11.79
N GLU A 42 6.92 -2.30 12.85
CA GLU A 42 5.56 -2.21 13.37
C GLU A 42 4.88 -0.98 12.78
N VAL A 43 3.82 -1.21 12.01
CA VAL A 43 3.04 -0.14 11.41
C VAL A 43 1.58 -0.29 11.73
N LYS A 44 0.90 0.85 11.74
CA LYS A 44 -0.54 0.90 11.89
C LYS A 44 -1.15 1.31 10.57
N VAL A 45 -1.98 0.43 10.01
CA VAL A 45 -2.67 0.70 8.75
C VAL A 45 -4.00 1.36 9.09
N ARG A 46 -4.35 2.46 8.40
CA ARG A 46 -5.68 3.08 8.51
C ARG A 46 -6.68 2.34 7.62
N THR A 47 -6.32 2.17 6.36
CA THR A 47 -7.15 1.50 5.35
C THR A 47 -6.29 0.61 4.48
N ALA A 48 -6.82 -0.52 4.03
CA ALA A 48 -6.17 -1.35 3.04
C ALA A 48 -7.19 -1.85 2.03
N ARG A 49 -6.80 -1.86 0.76
CA ARG A 49 -7.64 -2.30 -0.36
C ARG A 49 -6.83 -3.20 -1.28
N LYS A 50 -7.45 -4.30 -1.68
CA LYS A 50 -6.94 -5.16 -2.74
C LYS A 50 -7.30 -4.57 -4.10
N LEU A 51 -6.31 -4.49 -4.97
CA LEU A 51 -6.39 -4.04 -6.35
C LEU A 51 -6.06 -5.24 -7.23
N LYS A 52 -6.99 -5.64 -8.07
CA LYS A 52 -6.75 -6.68 -9.07
C LYS A 52 -6.36 -6.00 -10.37
N ILE A 53 -5.09 -6.13 -10.79
CA ILE A 53 -4.61 -5.51 -12.04
C ILE A 53 -4.83 -6.46 -13.21
N LYS A 54 -4.55 -7.76 -13.04
CA LYS A 54 -4.79 -8.81 -14.04
C LYS A 54 -5.37 -10.06 -13.38
N GLU A 55 -5.76 -11.03 -14.20
CA GLU A 55 -6.24 -12.34 -13.74
C GLU A 55 -5.25 -13.03 -12.78
N SER A 56 -3.94 -12.80 -12.96
CA SER A 56 -2.87 -13.40 -12.15
C SER A 56 -2.06 -12.40 -11.30
N GLU A 57 -2.36 -11.10 -11.34
CA GLU A 57 -1.59 -10.09 -10.60
C GLU A 57 -2.49 -9.34 -9.62
N GLU A 58 -2.30 -9.65 -8.33
CA GLU A 58 -2.94 -9.01 -7.20
C GLU A 58 -1.97 -8.03 -6.54
N MET A 59 -2.47 -6.84 -6.23
CA MET A 59 -1.75 -5.81 -5.51
C MET A 59 -2.57 -5.34 -4.32
N VAL A 60 -1.92 -4.90 -3.25
CA VAL A 60 -2.60 -4.33 -2.11
C VAL A 60 -2.09 -2.92 -1.89
N MET A 61 -3.00 -1.97 -1.85
CA MET A 61 -2.71 -0.60 -1.44
C MET A 61 -3.13 -0.45 0.02
N ALA A 62 -2.20 0.00 0.85
CA ALA A 62 -2.43 0.29 2.24
C ALA A 62 -2.05 1.73 2.58
N GLU A 63 -2.89 2.39 3.36
CA GLU A 63 -2.64 3.71 3.93
C GLU A 63 -2.10 3.53 5.35
N ILE A 64 -0.87 3.98 5.60
CA ILE A 64 -0.26 3.96 6.92
C ILE A 64 -0.71 5.20 7.73
N GLU A 65 -0.89 5.04 9.04
CA GLU A 65 -1.33 6.13 9.92
C GLU A 65 -0.27 7.24 10.07
N LYS A 66 1.02 6.87 10.08
CA LYS A 66 2.15 7.79 10.29
C LYS A 66 3.18 7.72 9.17
N LEU A 67 3.72 8.88 8.80
CA LEU A 67 4.79 8.99 7.79
C LEU A 67 6.10 8.37 8.28
N GLU A 68 6.41 8.49 9.58
CA GLU A 68 7.61 7.92 10.19
C GLU A 68 7.64 6.39 10.04
N MET A 69 6.48 5.74 10.29
CA MET A 69 6.30 4.30 10.07
C MET A 69 6.55 3.92 8.61
N LYS A 70 6.01 4.70 7.66
CA LYS A 70 6.28 4.49 6.23
C LYS A 70 7.78 4.62 5.90
N LYS A 71 8.47 5.63 6.43
CA LYS A 71 9.92 5.79 6.22
C LYS A 71 10.71 4.60 6.75
N GLU A 72 10.30 4.06 7.91
CA GLU A 72 10.92 2.86 8.46
C GLU A 72 10.72 1.65 7.54
N VAL A 73 9.48 1.42 7.08
CA VAL A 73 9.17 0.36 6.10
C VAL A 73 9.99 0.56 4.83
N MET A 74 10.04 1.77 4.28
CA MET A 74 10.81 2.10 3.07
C MET A 74 12.32 1.93 3.22
N SER A 75 12.84 2.08 4.44
CA SER A 75 14.26 1.87 4.71
C SER A 75 14.58 0.38 4.86
N LYS A 76 13.69 -0.36 5.54
CA LYS A 76 13.86 -1.79 5.83
C LYS A 76 13.42 -2.71 4.69
N LYS A 77 12.58 -2.25 3.76
CA LYS A 77 12.08 -3.02 2.60
C LYS A 77 13.20 -3.55 1.70
N GLN A 78 14.41 -3.00 1.77
CA GLN A 78 15.57 -3.53 1.05
C GLN A 78 15.92 -4.99 1.42
N ASN A 79 15.46 -5.47 2.58
CA ASN A 79 15.64 -6.86 3.03
C ASN A 79 14.47 -7.80 2.65
N LEU A 80 13.47 -7.33 1.89
CA LEU A 80 12.37 -8.19 1.45
C LEU A 80 12.87 -9.32 0.53
N LYS A 81 12.16 -10.45 0.57
CA LYS A 81 12.35 -11.52 -0.41
C LYS A 81 12.18 -10.97 -1.82
N ARG A 82 12.95 -11.53 -2.77
CA ARG A 82 13.00 -11.08 -4.18
C ARG A 82 11.63 -11.08 -4.90
N GLU A 83 10.64 -11.80 -4.37
CA GLU A 83 9.30 -11.92 -4.95
C GLU A 83 8.33 -10.83 -4.45
N LEU A 84 8.68 -10.11 -3.38
CA LEU A 84 7.82 -9.13 -2.72
C LEU A 84 8.31 -7.70 -2.97
N TYR A 85 7.40 -6.83 -3.41
CA TYR A 85 7.73 -5.46 -3.74
C TYR A 85 6.86 -4.48 -2.96
N ILE A 86 7.49 -3.50 -2.30
CA ILE A 86 6.80 -2.38 -1.65
C ILE A 86 7.15 -1.07 -2.35
N ASP A 87 6.14 -0.39 -2.88
CA ASP A 87 6.24 0.89 -3.57
C ASP A 87 5.60 2.03 -2.75
N ASP A 88 6.01 3.27 -3.02
CA ASP A 88 5.60 4.48 -2.28
C ASP A 88 4.15 4.90 -2.53
N GLY A 89 3.43 4.17 -3.40
CA GLY A 89 2.06 4.53 -3.77
C GLY A 89 1.99 5.86 -4.51
N LEU A 90 3.13 6.34 -5.05
CA LEU A 90 3.25 7.45 -5.99
C LEU A 90 2.74 7.05 -7.38
N THR A 91 1.67 6.28 -7.43
CA THR A 91 0.96 6.03 -8.65
C THR A 91 0.16 7.30 -8.97
N LYS A 92 0.54 7.97 -10.06
CA LYS A 92 -0.30 8.86 -10.87
C LYS A 92 -1.64 8.23 -11.32
N GLU A 93 -2.04 7.10 -10.72
CA GLU A 93 -3.15 6.23 -11.11
C GLU A 93 -4.36 6.37 -10.16
N GLU A 94 -4.77 7.61 -9.91
CA GLU A 94 -6.21 7.91 -9.94
C GLU A 94 -6.73 7.94 -11.40
N ARG A 95 -6.11 7.19 -12.33
CA ARG A 95 -6.40 7.25 -13.78
C ARG A 95 -6.67 5.90 -14.44
N VAL A 96 -6.72 4.81 -13.69
CA VAL A 96 -7.09 3.50 -14.23
C VAL A 96 -8.06 2.82 -13.26
N VAL A 97 -9.27 3.38 -13.19
CA VAL A 97 -10.47 2.53 -13.21
C VAL A 97 -10.73 2.27 -14.69
N PRO A 98 -10.43 1.08 -15.24
CA PRO A 98 -11.03 0.70 -16.51
C PRO A 98 -12.52 0.43 -16.21
N SER A 99 -13.36 1.38 -16.61
CA SER A 99 -14.67 1.15 -17.22
C SER A 99 -15.49 -0.05 -16.73
N ARG A 100 -16.35 0.16 -15.73
CA ARG A 100 -17.75 -0.30 -15.82
C ARG A 100 -18.45 0.77 -16.66
N LEU A 101 -18.90 0.59 -17.90
CA LEU A 101 -19.68 -0.50 -18.48
C LEU A 101 -20.86 -0.91 -17.59
N SER A 102 -21.84 -0.02 -17.52
CA SER A 102 -23.27 -0.26 -17.26
C SER A 102 -23.91 1.08 -17.62
N GLU A 103 -24.82 1.28 -18.58
CA GLU A 103 -25.57 0.50 -19.55
C GLU A 103 -25.93 1.49 -20.68
#